data_AF-A0A9E2AQ13-F1
#
_entry.id   AF-A0A9E2AQ13-F1
#
_cell.length_a   1.000
_cell.length_b   1.000
_cell.length_c   1.000
_cell.angle_alpha   90.00
_cell.angle_beta   90.00
_cell.angle_gamma   90.00
#
_symmetry.space_group_name_H-M   'P 1'
#
loop_
_entity.id
_entity.type
_entity.pdbx_description
1 polymer ?
#
loop_
_entity_poly.entity_id
_entity_poly.type
_entity_poly.pdbx_seq_one_letter_code
_entity_poly.pdbx_strand_id
1 'polypeptide(L)'
;TLLRQKKNISKRKLFQAASVVYYSSVKKQFIFNRFVQGKIREAPADKKHEWMTSWSFYDVSHNRPFICFMYFNYDGNNVLKHKAKIYEALRQAADREMPLDAMAYAIDRNLPDLLPKQIKRIDLGPLHNVFAKDENEKTHAILDGISKKQVPLESYALSLTIHEVNSGGEFTEGSFFNKQRFQKWNPIIKQDYVFAPHRIIQMLYSKTPELMNNLAKPPIQVADLVIDKIE
;
A
#
# COMPACT_ATOMS: atom_id res chain seq x y z
N THR A 1 -11.85 51.25 -3.30
CA THR A 1 -12.88 50.25 -2.94
C THR A 1 -12.95 49.19 -4.03
N LEU A 2 -12.17 48.11 -3.93
CA LEU A 2 -12.13 47.04 -4.95
C LEU A 2 -13.16 45.95 -4.61
N LEU A 3 -14.44 46.29 -4.71
CA LEU A 3 -15.50 45.28 -4.74
C LEU A 3 -15.45 44.60 -6.11
N ARG A 4 -14.68 43.52 -6.19
CA ARG A 4 -14.62 42.63 -7.35
C ARG A 4 -16.02 42.00 -7.51
N GLN A 5 -16.80 42.46 -8.48
CA GLN A 5 -18.11 41.86 -8.77
C GLN A 5 -17.93 40.35 -9.01
N LYS A 6 -18.60 39.52 -8.20
CA LYS A 6 -18.65 38.07 -8.43
C LYS A 6 -19.39 37.82 -9.74
N LYS A 7 -18.64 37.56 -10.81
CA LYS A 7 -19.18 37.11 -12.10
C LYS A 7 -19.24 35.59 -12.11
N ASN A 8 -20.31 35.04 -12.68
CA ASN A 8 -20.46 33.61 -12.84
C ASN A 8 -19.40 33.10 -13.83
N ILE A 9 -18.57 32.14 -13.41
CA ILE A 9 -17.52 31.54 -14.24
C ILE A 9 -18.03 30.17 -14.67
N SER A 10 -17.99 29.88 -15.97
CA SER A 10 -18.40 28.57 -16.47
C SER A 10 -17.50 27.46 -15.92
N LYS A 11 -18.07 26.28 -15.63
CA LYS A 11 -17.33 25.10 -15.14
C LYS A 11 -16.13 24.76 -16.02
N ARG A 12 -16.24 24.94 -17.35
CA ARG A 12 -15.15 24.72 -18.30
C ARG A 12 -13.94 25.64 -18.04
N LYS A 13 -14.17 26.93 -17.80
CA LYS A 13 -13.08 27.89 -17.48
C LYS A 13 -12.44 27.59 -16.13
N LEU A 14 -13.23 27.17 -15.14
CA LEU A 14 -12.71 26.69 -13.86
C LEU A 14 -11.82 25.46 -14.02
N PHE A 15 -12.25 24.48 -14.82
CA PHE A 15 -11.46 23.28 -15.10
C PHE A 15 -10.15 23.62 -15.82
N GLN A 16 -10.19 24.45 -16.86
CA GLN A 16 -8.97 24.91 -17.55
C GLN A 16 -8.01 25.62 -16.60
N ALA A 17 -8.51 26.54 -15.77
CA ALA A 17 -7.68 27.24 -14.79
C ALA A 17 -7.06 26.27 -13.78
N ALA A 18 -7.83 25.29 -13.27
CA ALA A 18 -7.31 24.26 -12.38
C ALA A 18 -6.24 23.39 -13.04
N SER A 19 -6.42 22.99 -14.30
CA SER A 19 -5.40 22.25 -15.06
C SER A 19 -4.13 23.06 -15.29
N VAL A 20 -4.25 24.32 -15.71
CA VAL A 20 -3.09 25.22 -15.89
C VAL A 20 -2.36 25.38 -14.58
N VAL A 21 -3.07 25.66 -13.48
CA VAL A 21 -2.46 25.77 -12.15
C VAL A 21 -1.78 24.47 -11.76
N TYR A 22 -2.42 23.31 -11.94
CA TYR A 22 -1.80 22.01 -11.65
C TYR A 22 -0.49 21.83 -12.44
N TYR A 23 -0.51 21.91 -13.76
CA TYR A 23 0.69 21.65 -14.57
C TYR A 23 1.78 22.72 -14.42
N SER A 24 1.41 23.98 -14.15
CA SER A 24 2.39 25.07 -13.94
C SER A 24 2.94 25.15 -12.51
N SER A 25 2.19 24.67 -11.51
CA SER A 25 2.61 24.70 -10.09
C SER A 25 3.25 23.40 -9.62
N VAL A 26 3.07 22.30 -10.35
CA VAL A 26 3.70 21.01 -10.03
C VAL A 26 5.21 21.16 -10.12
N LYS A 27 5.86 21.21 -8.96
CA LYS A 27 7.32 21.16 -8.87
C LYS A 27 7.76 19.71 -9.00
N LYS A 28 8.66 19.44 -9.95
CA LYS A 28 9.18 18.09 -10.25
C LYS A 28 9.68 17.34 -9.01
N GLN A 29 10.24 18.05 -8.03
CA GLN A 29 10.67 17.50 -6.74
C GLN A 29 9.56 16.89 -5.87
N PHE A 30 8.30 17.23 -6.13
CA PHE A 30 7.10 16.70 -5.44
C PHE A 30 6.36 15.65 -6.26
N ILE A 31 6.83 15.34 -7.48
CA ILE A 31 6.29 14.22 -8.25
C ILE A 31 6.81 12.94 -7.61
N PHE A 32 5.92 11.98 -7.39
CA PHE A 32 6.28 10.67 -6.86
C PHE A 32 7.31 10.02 -7.79
N ASN A 33 8.55 9.94 -7.35
CA ASN A 33 9.58 9.24 -8.12
C ASN A 33 9.19 7.77 -8.20
N ARG A 34 9.56 7.12 -9.31
CA ARG A 34 9.28 5.69 -9.53
C ARG A 34 9.74 4.82 -8.35
N PHE A 35 10.83 5.18 -7.69
CA PHE A 35 11.30 4.55 -6.46
C PHE A 35 11.78 5.63 -5.49
N VAL A 36 11.31 5.57 -4.25
CA VAL A 36 11.69 6.47 -3.16
C VAL A 36 12.17 5.61 -2.00
N GLN A 37 13.44 5.74 -1.66
CA GLN A 37 14.06 5.02 -0.56
C GLN A 37 13.85 5.79 0.76
N GLY A 38 13.28 5.10 1.76
CA GLY A 38 13.21 5.57 3.14
C GLY A 38 14.53 5.37 3.89
N LYS A 39 14.68 6.11 4.99
CA LYS A 39 15.86 6.01 5.87
C LYS A 39 15.83 4.70 6.67
N ILE A 40 16.99 4.07 6.86
CA ILE A 40 17.15 3.02 7.88
C ILE A 40 17.10 3.70 9.25
N ARG A 41 16.30 3.15 10.15
CA ARG A 41 16.10 3.61 11.53
C ARG A 41 16.04 2.40 12.45
N GLU A 42 16.26 2.62 13.73
CA GLU A 42 15.94 1.62 14.75
C GLU A 42 14.45 1.30 14.69
N ALA A 43 14.10 0.03 14.84
CA ALA A 43 12.71 -0.36 14.89
C ALA A 43 12.06 0.18 16.17
N PRO A 44 10.75 0.47 16.16
CA PRO A 44 10.06 0.89 17.37
C PRO A 44 10.11 -0.23 18.43
N ALA A 45 10.16 0.19 19.71
CA ALA A 45 10.46 -0.70 20.85
C ALA A 45 9.45 -1.84 21.06
N ASP A 46 8.26 -1.75 20.45
CA ASP A 46 7.24 -2.79 20.45
C ASP A 46 7.58 -3.97 19.51
N LYS A 47 8.59 -3.83 18.66
CA LYS A 47 9.03 -4.85 17.69
C LYS A 47 10.29 -5.57 18.16
N LYS A 48 10.33 -6.88 17.93
CA LYS A 48 11.47 -7.77 18.28
C LYS A 48 12.66 -7.66 17.31
N HIS A 49 12.75 -6.58 16.54
CA HIS A 49 13.72 -6.43 15.45
C HIS A 49 14.55 -5.18 15.67
N GLU A 50 15.81 -5.19 15.28
CA GLU A 50 16.73 -4.08 15.58
C GLU A 50 16.50 -2.89 14.67
N TRP A 51 16.27 -3.14 13.37
CA TRP A 51 16.25 -2.12 12.34
C TRP A 51 14.98 -2.19 11.50
N MET A 52 14.62 -1.03 10.97
CA MET A 52 13.51 -0.85 10.05
C MET A 52 13.96 0.03 8.89
N THR A 53 13.54 -0.34 7.69
CA THR A 53 13.61 0.53 6.52
C THR A 53 12.29 0.50 5.78
N SER A 54 12.00 1.57 5.06
CA SER A 54 10.85 1.66 4.17
C SER A 54 11.29 2.08 2.78
N TRP A 55 10.48 1.76 1.80
CA TRP A 55 10.60 2.31 0.46
C TRP A 55 9.21 2.36 -0.17
N SER A 56 9.06 3.18 -1.18
CA SER A 56 7.83 3.21 -1.98
C SER A 56 8.18 3.22 -3.44
N PHE A 57 7.39 2.54 -4.25
CA PHE A 57 7.56 2.55 -5.69
C PHE A 57 6.22 2.77 -6.38
N TYR A 58 6.27 3.31 -7.59
CA TYR A 58 5.12 3.47 -8.45
C TYR A 58 5.15 2.41 -9.53
N ASP A 59 4.16 1.51 -9.52
CA ASP A 59 4.07 0.47 -10.54
C ASP A 59 3.34 1.00 -11.77
N VAL A 60 3.99 0.91 -12.93
CA VAL A 60 3.46 1.45 -14.18
C VAL A 60 2.31 0.57 -14.72
N SER A 61 2.39 -0.74 -14.51
CA SER A 61 1.37 -1.69 -14.99
C SER A 61 0.04 -1.46 -14.28
N HIS A 62 0.09 -1.29 -12.96
CA HIS A 62 -1.08 -1.06 -12.12
C HIS A 62 -1.46 0.42 -11.96
N ASN A 63 -0.58 1.33 -12.43
CA ASN A 63 -0.72 2.78 -12.36
C ASN A 63 -1.02 3.30 -10.93
N ARG A 64 -0.41 2.68 -9.91
CA ARG A 64 -0.63 3.02 -8.49
C ARG A 64 0.61 2.81 -7.62
N PRO A 65 0.72 3.52 -6.48
CA PRO A 65 1.87 3.42 -5.60
C PRO A 65 1.77 2.25 -4.61
N PHE A 66 2.92 1.69 -4.29
CA PHE A 66 3.11 0.68 -3.25
C PHE A 66 4.06 1.22 -2.18
N ILE A 67 3.80 0.90 -0.93
CA ILE A 67 4.66 1.24 0.20
C ILE A 67 5.10 -0.04 0.88
N CYS A 68 6.41 -0.24 1.00
CA CYS A 68 7.01 -1.38 1.64
C CYS A 68 7.72 -0.98 2.93
N PHE A 69 7.65 -1.86 3.90
CA PHE A 69 8.37 -1.82 5.16
C PHE A 69 9.09 -3.15 5.34
N MET A 70 10.32 -3.08 5.78
CA MET A 70 11.10 -4.26 6.16
C MET A 70 11.70 -4.03 7.53
N TYR A 71 11.43 -4.97 8.43
CA TYR A 71 12.09 -5.10 9.71
C TYR A 71 13.11 -6.21 9.62
N PHE A 72 14.32 -5.96 10.10
CA PHE A 72 15.44 -6.87 9.95
C PHE A 72 16.41 -6.75 11.12
N ASN A 73 17.20 -7.81 11.30
CA ASN A 73 18.38 -7.79 12.15
C ASN A 73 19.63 -7.73 11.26
N TYR A 74 20.75 -7.33 11.83
CA TYR A 74 22.00 -7.21 11.07
C TYR A 74 23.15 -7.89 11.79
N ASP A 75 23.81 -8.84 11.12
CA ASP A 75 24.87 -9.66 11.70
C ASP A 75 26.27 -9.00 11.62
N GLY A 76 26.33 -7.76 11.13
CA GLY A 76 27.58 -7.01 10.95
C GLY A 76 27.80 -5.88 11.95
N ASN A 77 28.99 -5.30 11.93
CA ASN A 77 29.40 -4.28 12.91
C ASN A 77 28.62 -2.95 12.83
N ASN A 78 28.20 -2.50 11.63
CA ASN A 78 27.44 -1.25 11.49
C ASN A 78 26.60 -1.19 10.20
N VAL A 79 25.27 -1.24 10.34
CA VAL A 79 24.31 -1.14 9.23
C VAL A 79 24.50 0.13 8.39
N LEU A 80 24.81 1.25 9.04
CA LEU A 80 24.89 2.56 8.37
C LEU A 80 26.07 2.62 7.39
N LYS A 81 27.14 1.85 7.61
CA LYS A 81 28.26 1.75 6.66
C LYS A 81 27.85 1.02 5.37
N HIS A 82 26.93 0.06 5.47
CA HIS A 82 26.44 -0.73 4.33
C HIS A 82 25.14 -0.19 3.72
N LYS A 83 24.65 0.95 4.21
CA LYS A 83 23.41 1.61 3.77
C LYS A 83 23.30 1.76 2.24
N ALA A 84 24.37 2.17 1.57
CA ALA A 84 24.36 2.36 0.12
C ALA A 84 24.08 1.04 -0.62
N LYS A 85 24.77 -0.05 -0.22
CA LYS A 85 24.58 -1.39 -0.77
C LYS A 85 23.17 -1.92 -0.49
N ILE A 86 22.64 -1.70 0.72
CA ILE A 86 21.26 -2.08 1.08
C ILE A 86 20.26 -1.35 0.16
N TYR A 87 20.44 -0.05 -0.06
CA TYR A 87 19.54 0.74 -0.90
C TYR A 87 19.59 0.35 -2.37
N GLU A 88 20.77 0.04 -2.88
CA GLU A 88 20.93 -0.46 -4.23
C GLU A 88 20.26 -1.83 -4.41
N ALA A 89 20.48 -2.75 -3.47
CA ALA A 89 19.85 -4.08 -3.49
C ALA A 89 18.32 -3.99 -3.40
N LEU A 90 17.77 -3.15 -2.51
CA LEU A 90 16.33 -2.91 -2.42
C LEU A 90 15.77 -2.32 -3.71
N ARG A 91 16.50 -1.38 -4.33
CA ARG A 91 16.10 -0.79 -5.60
C ARG A 91 16.14 -1.80 -6.76
N GLN A 92 17.01 -2.81 -6.72
CA GLN A 92 17.05 -3.84 -7.76
C GLN A 92 16.00 -4.93 -7.53
N ALA A 93 15.75 -5.31 -6.27
CA ALA A 93 14.87 -6.41 -5.92
C ALA A 93 13.39 -6.00 -5.77
N ALA A 94 13.10 -4.72 -5.51
CA ALA A 94 11.77 -4.29 -5.10
C ALA A 94 11.30 -2.99 -5.79
N ASP A 95 11.59 -2.82 -7.08
CA ASP A 95 11.21 -1.64 -7.88
C ASP A 95 9.82 -1.68 -8.53
N ARG A 96 9.13 -2.81 -8.40
CA ARG A 96 7.85 -3.10 -9.07
C ARG A 96 7.01 -4.09 -8.28
N GLU A 97 5.76 -4.25 -8.69
CA GLU A 97 4.88 -5.27 -8.14
C GLU A 97 5.36 -6.67 -8.57
N MET A 98 5.49 -7.58 -7.60
CA MET A 98 5.85 -8.99 -7.78
C MET A 98 5.41 -9.82 -6.57
N PRO A 99 5.37 -11.15 -6.63
CA PRO A 99 5.08 -11.98 -5.46
C PRO A 99 5.98 -11.65 -4.26
N LEU A 100 5.38 -11.51 -3.07
CA LEU A 100 6.07 -10.97 -1.88
C LEU A 100 7.19 -11.92 -1.39
N ASP A 101 6.97 -13.22 -1.54
CA ASP A 101 7.95 -14.29 -1.31
C ASP A 101 9.16 -14.19 -2.24
N ALA A 102 8.94 -13.95 -3.54
CA ALA A 102 10.02 -13.75 -4.51
C ALA A 102 10.86 -12.51 -4.18
N MET A 103 10.20 -11.41 -3.81
CA MET A 103 10.87 -10.18 -3.37
C MET A 103 11.68 -10.43 -2.09
N ALA A 104 11.09 -11.13 -1.12
CA ALA A 104 11.74 -11.45 0.15
C ALA A 104 13.00 -12.31 -0.06
N TYR A 105 12.90 -13.34 -0.91
CA TYR A 105 14.03 -14.20 -1.29
C TYR A 105 15.12 -13.42 -2.04
N ALA A 106 14.75 -12.53 -2.97
CA ALA A 106 15.71 -11.71 -3.71
C ALA A 106 16.50 -10.75 -2.79
N ILE A 107 15.83 -10.17 -1.79
CA ILE A 107 16.48 -9.32 -0.78
C ILE A 107 17.48 -10.14 0.05
N ASP A 108 17.04 -11.28 0.56
CA ASP A 108 17.83 -12.19 1.39
C ASP A 108 19.07 -12.71 0.64
N ARG A 109 18.91 -13.04 -0.65
CA ARG A 109 20.01 -13.45 -1.53
C ARG A 109 21.03 -12.34 -1.77
N ASN A 110 20.58 -11.12 -2.03
CA ASN A 110 21.46 -9.99 -2.37
C ASN A 110 22.18 -9.39 -1.16
N LEU A 111 21.66 -9.61 0.05
CA LEU A 111 22.17 -9.01 1.30
C LEU A 111 22.36 -10.10 2.38
N PRO A 112 23.45 -10.87 2.34
CA PRO A 112 23.66 -12.00 3.27
C PRO A 112 23.77 -11.61 4.75
N ASP A 113 24.27 -10.41 5.03
CA ASP A 113 24.43 -9.90 6.41
C ASP A 113 23.12 -9.29 6.96
N LEU A 114 22.15 -9.06 6.08
CA LEU A 114 20.84 -8.54 6.42
C LEU A 114 19.94 -9.74 6.66
N LEU A 115 19.28 -9.79 7.81
CA LEU A 115 18.36 -10.87 8.16
C LEU A 115 16.94 -10.32 8.20
N PRO A 116 16.24 -10.23 7.05
CA PRO A 116 14.84 -9.85 6.98
C PRO A 116 13.97 -10.71 7.91
N LYS A 117 13.18 -10.09 8.77
CA LYS A 117 12.27 -10.80 9.69
C LYS A 117 10.81 -10.60 9.35
N GLN A 118 10.46 -9.41 8.92
CA GLN A 118 9.10 -9.06 8.55
C GLN A 118 9.13 -8.11 7.38
N ILE A 119 8.37 -8.43 6.33
CA ILE A 119 8.17 -7.53 5.20
C ILE A 119 6.68 -7.28 5.05
N LYS A 120 6.32 -6.02 4.98
CA LYS A 120 4.95 -5.54 4.82
C LYS A 120 4.86 -4.66 3.59
N ARG A 121 3.98 -4.98 2.66
CA ARG A 121 3.67 -4.19 1.47
C ARG A 121 2.23 -3.71 1.53
N ILE A 122 2.04 -2.42 1.30
CA ILE A 122 0.74 -1.76 1.24
C ILE A 122 0.52 -1.34 -0.21
N ASP A 123 -0.52 -1.88 -0.83
CA ASP A 123 -1.06 -1.42 -2.11
C ASP A 123 -2.08 -0.30 -1.84
N LEU A 124 -1.81 0.90 -2.35
CA LEU A 124 -2.67 2.08 -2.20
C LEU A 124 -3.61 2.25 -3.40
N GLY A 125 -4.38 1.21 -3.71
CA GLY A 125 -5.44 1.31 -4.70
C GLY A 125 -6.12 -0.02 -5.01
N PRO A 126 -7.04 -0.03 -5.99
CA PRO A 126 -7.46 1.09 -6.85
C PRO A 126 -8.44 2.09 -6.19
N LEU A 127 -8.57 3.27 -6.81
CA LEU A 127 -9.61 4.26 -6.48
C LEU A 127 -10.81 4.06 -7.41
N HIS A 128 -11.92 3.60 -6.84
CA HIS A 128 -13.18 3.37 -7.52
C HIS A 128 -14.00 4.66 -7.56
N ASN A 129 -14.24 5.22 -8.74
CA ASN A 129 -15.07 6.41 -8.92
C ASN A 129 -15.59 6.47 -10.38
N VAL A 130 -16.28 7.55 -10.74
CA VAL A 130 -16.82 7.76 -12.10
C VAL A 130 -15.75 7.76 -13.21
N PHE A 131 -14.49 8.03 -12.89
CA PHE A 131 -13.37 8.06 -13.84
C PHE A 131 -12.64 6.72 -13.95
N ALA A 132 -12.92 5.78 -13.04
CA ALA A 132 -12.32 4.46 -13.07
C ALA A 132 -12.84 3.67 -14.28
N LYS A 133 -11.90 3.15 -15.07
CA LYS A 133 -12.15 2.30 -16.24
C LYS A 133 -11.43 0.97 -16.02
N ASP A 134 -11.92 0.23 -15.04
CA ASP A 134 -11.44 -1.11 -14.70
C ASP A 134 -12.62 -2.08 -14.68
N GLU A 135 -12.30 -3.37 -14.64
CA GLU A 135 -13.28 -4.46 -14.56
C GLU A 135 -13.58 -4.84 -13.10
N ASN A 136 -13.25 -3.97 -12.14
CA ASN A 136 -13.43 -4.28 -10.74
C ASN A 136 -14.91 -4.22 -10.36
N GLU A 137 -15.43 -5.27 -9.75
CA GLU A 137 -16.83 -5.37 -9.33
C GLU A 137 -17.25 -4.19 -8.43
N LYS A 138 -16.37 -3.70 -7.54
CA LYS A 138 -16.66 -2.52 -6.68
C LYS A 138 -16.85 -1.26 -7.53
N THR A 139 -16.04 -1.08 -8.57
CA THR A 139 -16.19 0.03 -9.52
C THR A 139 -17.52 -0.07 -10.25
N HIS A 140 -17.84 -1.25 -10.80
CA HIS A 140 -19.10 -1.47 -11.50
C HIS A 140 -20.33 -1.23 -10.61
N ALA A 141 -20.28 -1.65 -9.35
CA ALA A 141 -21.36 -1.40 -8.39
C ALA A 141 -21.58 0.11 -8.12
N ILE A 142 -20.49 0.89 -8.04
CA ILE A 142 -20.55 2.35 -7.89
C ILE A 142 -21.09 3.00 -9.17
N LEU A 143 -20.57 2.65 -10.34
CA LEU A 143 -21.03 3.19 -11.62
C LEU A 143 -22.51 2.90 -11.88
N ASP A 144 -22.97 1.68 -11.58
CA ASP A 144 -24.39 1.32 -11.65
C ASP A 144 -25.23 2.14 -10.65
N GLY A 145 -24.73 2.33 -9.43
CA GLY A 145 -25.37 3.19 -8.43
C GLY A 145 -25.51 4.65 -8.89
N ILE A 146 -24.49 5.19 -9.55
CA ILE A 146 -24.51 6.54 -10.14
C ILE A 146 -25.52 6.60 -11.29
N SER A 147 -25.49 5.63 -12.20
CA SER A 147 -26.41 5.54 -13.35
C SER A 147 -27.87 5.52 -12.91
N LYS A 148 -28.18 4.74 -11.86
CA LYS A 148 -29.51 4.65 -11.24
C LYS A 148 -29.85 5.81 -10.30
N LYS A 149 -28.99 6.83 -10.18
CA LYS A 149 -29.15 7.99 -9.27
C LYS A 149 -29.32 7.60 -7.79
N GLN A 150 -28.81 6.44 -7.39
CA GLN A 150 -28.82 5.96 -6.00
C GLN A 150 -27.72 6.62 -5.16
N VAL A 151 -26.62 7.02 -5.80
CA VAL A 151 -25.48 7.69 -5.18
C VAL A 151 -25.03 8.86 -6.06
N PRO A 152 -24.42 9.91 -5.48
CA PRO A 152 -24.00 11.09 -6.24
C PRO A 152 -22.77 10.82 -7.11
N LEU A 153 -22.49 11.69 -8.08
CA LEU A 153 -21.43 11.52 -9.08
C LEU A 153 -20.02 11.50 -8.44
N GLU A 154 -19.84 12.25 -7.37
CA GLU A 154 -18.62 12.37 -6.58
C GLU A 154 -18.35 11.17 -5.66
N SER A 155 -19.20 10.15 -5.69
CA SER A 155 -19.02 8.92 -4.91
C SER A 155 -17.72 8.24 -5.26
N TYR A 156 -16.99 7.81 -4.23
CA TYR A 156 -15.74 7.09 -4.38
C TYR A 156 -15.57 6.00 -3.32
N ALA A 157 -14.73 5.02 -3.63
CA ALA A 157 -14.18 4.07 -2.67
C ALA A 157 -12.70 3.86 -2.98
N LEU A 158 -11.87 3.74 -1.96
CA LEU A 158 -10.45 3.41 -2.06
C LEU A 158 -10.24 2.00 -1.54
N SER A 159 -9.78 1.08 -2.39
CA SER A 159 -9.28 -0.21 -1.94
C SER A 159 -7.85 -0.06 -1.45
N LEU A 160 -7.53 -0.77 -0.36
CA LEU A 160 -6.19 -0.85 0.20
C LEU A 160 -5.93 -2.31 0.56
N THR A 161 -4.82 -2.86 0.06
CA THR A 161 -4.44 -4.24 0.36
C THR A 161 -3.10 -4.25 1.08
N ILE A 162 -3.02 -4.99 2.18
CA ILE A 162 -1.79 -5.21 2.91
C ILE A 162 -1.38 -6.66 2.71
N HIS A 163 -0.18 -6.85 2.18
CA HIS A 163 0.50 -8.14 2.18
C HIS A 163 1.60 -8.12 3.23
N GLU A 164 1.64 -9.14 4.07
CA GLU A 164 2.65 -9.27 5.11
C GLU A 164 3.23 -10.68 5.09
N VAL A 165 4.55 -10.76 5.23
CA VAL A 165 5.26 -12.03 5.36
C VAL A 165 6.22 -11.93 6.54
N ASN A 166 6.24 -12.98 7.35
CA ASN A 166 7.08 -13.10 8.52
C ASN A 166 8.03 -14.29 8.34
N SER A 167 9.27 -14.14 8.82
CA SER A 167 10.23 -15.24 8.89
C SER A 167 9.84 -16.16 10.05
N GLY A 168 9.56 -17.43 9.73
CA GLY A 168 9.25 -18.48 10.70
C GLY A 168 10.49 -19.23 11.19
N GLY A 169 11.64 -19.04 10.54
CA GLY A 169 12.88 -19.72 10.87
C GLY A 169 13.96 -19.43 9.84
N GLU A 170 15.06 -20.17 9.92
CA GLU A 170 16.22 -19.95 9.06
C GLU A 170 16.78 -21.28 8.57
N PHE A 171 17.46 -21.24 7.44
CA PHE A 171 18.24 -22.36 6.92
C PHE A 171 19.53 -21.85 6.31
N THR A 172 20.53 -22.73 6.24
CA THR A 172 21.78 -22.42 5.56
C THR A 172 21.83 -23.20 4.25
N GLU A 173 22.17 -22.52 3.17
CA GLU A 173 22.34 -23.13 1.86
C GLU A 173 23.75 -22.82 1.34
N GLY A 174 24.34 -23.78 0.62
CA GLY A 174 25.67 -23.64 0.00
C GLY A 174 26.71 -24.66 0.48
N SER A 175 27.88 -24.63 -0.17
CA SER A 175 29.00 -25.52 0.13
C SER A 175 29.75 -25.07 1.39
N PHE A 176 30.64 -25.91 1.93
CA PHE A 176 31.37 -25.66 3.18
C PHE A 176 32.08 -24.29 3.22
N PHE A 177 32.54 -23.80 2.06
CA PHE A 177 33.24 -22.52 1.91
C PHE A 177 32.34 -21.32 1.58
N ASN A 178 31.12 -21.54 1.11
CA ASN A 178 30.16 -20.49 0.73
C ASN A 178 28.79 -20.82 1.31
N LYS A 179 28.66 -20.77 2.64
CA LYS A 179 27.37 -20.92 3.33
C LYS A 179 26.71 -19.57 3.47
N GLN A 180 25.49 -19.44 2.96
CA GLN A 180 24.64 -18.29 3.19
C GLN A 180 23.43 -18.69 4.02
N ARG A 181 23.04 -17.81 4.95
CA ARG A 181 21.87 -17.98 5.80
C ARG A 181 20.68 -17.34 5.11
N PHE A 182 19.62 -18.11 4.95
CA PHE A 182 18.36 -17.71 4.35
C PHE A 182 17.21 -17.81 5.36
N GLN A 183 16.18 -17.01 5.14
CA GLN A 183 14.96 -16.98 5.94
C GLN A 183 13.93 -17.95 5.36
N LYS A 184 13.31 -18.75 6.25
CA LYS A 184 12.12 -19.54 5.91
C LYS A 184 10.90 -18.67 6.08
N TRP A 185 10.28 -18.30 4.97
CA TRP A 185 9.11 -17.44 4.95
C TRP A 185 7.84 -18.21 5.27
N ASN A 186 7.03 -17.67 6.19
CA ASN A 186 5.69 -18.16 6.44
C ASN A 186 4.74 -17.82 5.28
N PRO A 187 3.54 -18.43 5.22
CA PRO A 187 2.53 -18.05 4.25
C PRO A 187 2.21 -16.54 4.31
N ILE A 188 1.98 -15.95 3.14
CA ILE A 188 1.67 -14.52 3.01
C ILE A 188 0.29 -14.24 3.62
N ILE A 189 0.25 -13.31 4.58
CA ILE A 189 -0.98 -12.80 5.15
C ILE A 189 -1.48 -11.67 4.24
N LYS A 190 -2.67 -11.84 3.67
CA LYS A 190 -3.34 -10.82 2.86
C LYS A 190 -4.49 -10.21 3.66
N GLN A 191 -4.55 -8.89 3.72
CA GLN A 191 -5.62 -8.14 4.37
C GLN A 191 -6.16 -7.08 3.42
N ASP A 192 -7.42 -7.23 3.03
CA ASP A 192 -8.10 -6.30 2.13
C ASP A 192 -8.97 -5.31 2.93
N TYR A 193 -8.88 -4.04 2.58
CA TYR A 193 -9.60 -2.92 3.20
C TYR A 193 -10.29 -2.08 2.13
N VAL A 194 -11.41 -1.45 2.49
CA VAL A 194 -12.12 -0.49 1.65
C VAL A 194 -12.45 0.74 2.48
N PHE A 195 -12.04 1.91 1.99
CA PHE A 195 -12.37 3.20 2.58
C PHE A 195 -13.34 3.94 1.66
N ALA A 196 -14.54 4.18 2.14
CA ALA A 196 -15.56 4.90 1.39
C ALA A 196 -16.52 5.63 2.34
N PRO A 197 -17.26 6.65 1.86
CA PRO A 197 -18.34 7.23 2.64
C PRO A 197 -19.36 6.17 3.06
N HIS A 198 -19.99 6.35 4.22
CA HIS A 198 -20.91 5.35 4.81
C HIS A 198 -21.99 4.85 3.84
N ARG A 199 -22.60 5.75 3.06
CA ARG A 199 -23.61 5.40 2.04
C ARG A 199 -23.08 4.46 0.96
N ILE A 200 -21.80 4.62 0.58
CA ILE A 200 -21.15 3.76 -0.41
C ILE A 200 -20.88 2.38 0.18
N ILE A 201 -20.44 2.32 1.44
CA ILE A 201 -20.26 1.06 2.16
C ILE A 201 -21.57 0.28 2.23
N GLN A 202 -22.69 0.92 2.58
CA GLN A 202 -24.01 0.28 2.60
C GLN A 202 -24.43 -0.25 1.23
N MET A 203 -24.24 0.56 0.18
CA MET A 203 -24.55 0.15 -1.19
C MET A 203 -23.68 -1.04 -1.63
N LEU A 204 -22.36 -0.99 -1.36
CA LEU A 204 -21.44 -2.07 -1.68
C LEU A 204 -21.79 -3.34 -0.89
N TYR A 205 -22.19 -3.23 0.37
CA TYR A 205 -22.64 -4.38 1.15
C TYR A 205 -23.92 -5.00 0.58
N SER A 206 -24.86 -4.16 0.11
CA SER A 206 -26.10 -4.64 -0.52
C SER A 206 -25.89 -5.27 -1.90
N LYS A 207 -24.95 -4.75 -2.70
CA LYS A 207 -24.75 -5.19 -4.09
C LYS A 207 -23.68 -6.26 -4.25
N THR A 208 -22.63 -6.20 -3.43
CA THR A 208 -21.45 -7.07 -3.49
C THR A 208 -21.13 -7.59 -2.08
N PRO A 209 -22.04 -8.33 -1.42
CA PRO A 209 -21.85 -8.78 -0.04
C PRO A 209 -20.62 -9.70 0.12
N GLU A 210 -20.37 -10.58 -0.84
CA GLU A 210 -19.24 -11.52 -0.81
C GLU A 210 -17.89 -10.80 -0.72
N LEU A 211 -17.69 -9.75 -1.53
CA LEU A 211 -16.46 -8.94 -1.49
C LEU A 211 -16.30 -8.18 -0.19
N MET A 212 -17.40 -7.72 0.41
CA MET A 212 -17.37 -6.96 1.65
C MET A 212 -17.14 -7.86 2.88
N ASN A 213 -17.62 -9.10 2.83
CA ASN A 213 -17.44 -10.11 3.87
C ASN A 213 -15.99 -10.63 3.95
N ASN A 214 -15.26 -10.59 2.84
CA ASN A 214 -13.85 -11.00 2.77
C ASN A 214 -12.86 -9.92 3.23
N LEU A 215 -13.34 -8.73 3.64
CA LEU A 215 -12.47 -7.68 4.15
C LEU A 215 -11.88 -8.05 5.51
N ALA A 216 -10.66 -7.58 5.78
CA ALA A 216 -9.94 -7.87 7.02
C ALA A 216 -10.61 -7.28 8.28
N LYS A 217 -11.50 -6.30 8.10
CA LYS A 217 -12.34 -5.74 9.15
C LYS A 217 -13.77 -5.62 8.64
N PRO A 218 -14.77 -5.80 9.52
CA PRO A 218 -16.15 -5.61 9.15
C PRO A 218 -16.36 -4.15 8.70
N PRO A 219 -17.18 -3.92 7.67
CA PRO A 219 -17.42 -2.60 7.10
C PRO A 219 -18.13 -1.64 8.07
N ILE A 220 -18.81 -2.20 9.08
CA ILE A 220 -19.51 -1.47 10.13
C ILE A 220 -19.05 -2.05 11.45
N GLN A 221 -18.62 -1.19 12.38
CA GLN A 221 -18.33 -1.62 13.75
C GLN A 221 -19.66 -1.96 14.42
N VAL A 222 -19.98 -3.24 14.50
CA VAL A 222 -21.03 -3.73 15.41
C VAL A 222 -20.39 -3.66 16.80
N ALA A 223 -21.04 -3.00 17.76
CA ALA A 223 -20.53 -2.93 19.13
C ALA A 223 -20.24 -4.35 19.63
N ASP A 224 -19.12 -4.54 20.35
CA ASP A 224 -18.77 -5.83 20.94
C ASP A 224 -19.87 -6.20 21.94
N LEU A 225 -20.80 -7.05 21.51
CA LEU A 225 -21.92 -7.51 22.32
C LEU A 225 -21.36 -8.58 23.26
N VAL A 226 -20.91 -8.14 24.44
CA VAL A 226 -20.51 -9.03 25.53
C VAL A 226 -21.80 -9.66 26.07
N ILE A 227 -22.15 -10.84 25.56
CA ILE A 227 -23.23 -11.65 26.13
C ILE A 227 -22.61 -12.40 27.30
N ASP A 228 -22.79 -11.87 28.50
CA ASP A 228 -22.55 -12.65 29.72
C ASP A 228 -23.44 -13.89 29.65
N LYS A 229 -22.83 -15.07 29.72
CA LYS A 229 -23.58 -16.33 29.83
C LYS A 229 -24.38 -16.25 31.13
N ILE A 230 -25.71 -16.24 31.00
CA ILE A 230 -26.61 -16.45 32.14
C ILE A 230 -26.35 -17.89 32.60
N GLU A 231 -25.86 -18.03 33.84
CA GLU A 231 -25.68 -19.31 34.55
C GLU A 231 -27.00 -20.08 34.69
#